data_AF-A0A8T1UXH3-F1
#
_entry.id   AF-A0A8T1UXH3-F1
#
_cell.length_a   1.000
_cell.length_b   1.000
_cell.length_c   1.000
_cell.angle_alpha   90.00
_cell.angle_beta   90.00
_cell.angle_gamma   90.00
#
_symmetry.space_group_name_H-M   'P 1'
#
loop_
_entity.id
_entity.type
_entity.pdbx_description
1 polymer ?
#
loop_
_entity_poly.entity_id
_entity_poly.type
_entity_poly.pdbx_seq_one_letter_code
_entity_poly.pdbx_strand_id
1 'polypeptide(L)' 'MGPPKSALRSTRVHHKGRSPKTAAEKRRDIMERTIITWNSIDEETVLESFETAIPRQFDALEFM' A
#
# COMPACT_ATOMS: atom_id res chain seq x y z
N MET A 1 11.99 29.32 26.61
CA MET A 1 13.15 28.44 26.33
C MET A 1 12.61 27.14 25.77
N GLY A 2 12.64 26.97 24.43
CA GLY A 2 12.14 25.75 23.79
C GLY A 2 13.08 24.56 24.06
N PRO A 3 12.61 23.30 23.86
CA PRO A 3 13.44 22.14 24.10
C PRO A 3 14.73 22.22 23.26
N PRO A 4 15.89 21.84 23.81
CA PRO A 4 17.15 21.88 23.09
C PRO A 4 17.07 20.98 21.85
N LYS A 5 17.54 21.49 20.70
CA LYS A 5 17.53 20.82 19.39
C LYS A 5 18.17 19.42 19.40
N SER A 6 18.91 19.06 20.45
CA SER A 6 19.44 17.71 20.68
C SER A 6 18.35 16.66 20.91
N ALA A 7 17.21 17.03 21.51
CA ALA A 7 16.07 16.13 21.72
C ALA A 7 15.38 15.73 20.40
N LEU A 8 15.44 16.60 19.38
CA LEU A 8 14.92 16.29 18.03
C LEU A 8 15.78 15.29 17.26
N ARG A 9 17.02 15.05 17.68
CA ARG A 9 17.90 14.05 17.05
C ARG A 9 17.76 12.65 17.65
N SER A 10 17.15 12.50 18.83
CA SER A 10 17.05 11.19 19.51
C SER A 10 15.99 10.28 18.91
N THR A 11 14.98 10.81 18.21
CA THR A 11 13.96 10.01 17.53
C THR A 11 14.50 9.29 16.29
N ARG A 12 15.66 9.69 15.74
CA ARG A 12 16.34 8.98 14.64
C ARG A 12 17.04 7.69 15.09
N VAL A 13 17.04 7.38 16.38
CA VAL A 13 17.75 6.23 16.98
C VAL A 13 16.76 5.19 17.55
N HIS A 14 15.58 5.04 16.92
CA HIS A 14 14.61 3.98 17.28
C HIS A 14 14.52 2.83 16.27
N HIS A 15 15.45 2.75 15.31
CA HIS A 15 15.76 1.50 14.61
C HIS A 15 17.02 0.82 15.18
N LYS A 16 17.22 0.89 16.50
CA LYS A 16 18.21 0.04 17.20
C LYS A 16 17.67 -1.40 17.24
N GLY A 17 17.87 -2.17 16.17
CA GLY A 17 17.61 -3.62 16.21
C GLY A 17 17.27 -4.30 14.89
N ARG A 18 16.95 -3.54 13.83
CA ARG A 18 16.81 -4.11 12.48
C ARG A 18 17.96 -3.61 11.63
N SER A 19 18.78 -4.53 11.13
CA SER A 19 19.63 -4.26 9.98
C SER A 19 18.77 -3.63 8.87
N PRO A 20 19.30 -2.66 8.10
CA PRO A 20 18.59 -2.15 6.94
C PRO A 20 18.18 -3.31 6.04
N LYS A 21 16.88 -3.47 5.77
CA LYS A 21 16.40 -4.48 4.84
C LYS A 21 17.12 -4.32 3.50
N THR A 22 17.63 -5.42 2.97
CA THR A 22 18.13 -5.51 1.61
C THR A 22 17.03 -5.17 0.61
N ALA A 23 17.41 -4.80 -0.62
CA ALA A 23 16.45 -4.55 -1.68
C ALA A 23 15.54 -5.78 -1.95
N ALA A 24 16.11 -6.99 -1.86
CA ALA A 24 15.37 -8.23 -2.03
C ALA A 24 14.32 -8.45 -0.92
N GLU A 25 14.68 -8.22 0.35
CA GLU A 25 13.74 -8.33 1.47
C GLU A 25 12.61 -7.31 1.38
N LYS A 26 12.90 -6.08 0.92
CA LYS A 26 11.87 -5.07 0.68
C LYS A 26 10.90 -5.51 -0.41
N ARG A 27 11.42 -6.04 -1.53
CA ARG A 27 10.59 -6.57 -2.62
C ARG A 27 9.71 -7.72 -2.15
N ARG A 28 10.26 -8.65 -1.37
CA ARG A 28 9.50 -9.76 -0.78
C ARG A 28 8.38 -9.26 0.13
N ASP A 29 8.68 -8.36 1.06
CA ASP A 29 7.69 -7.78 1.99
C ASP A 29 6.56 -7.06 1.24
N ILE A 30 6.87 -6.37 0.14
CA ILE A 30 5.85 -5.76 -0.73
C ILE A 30 4.98 -6.83 -1.37
N MET A 31 5.58 -7.86 -1.99
CA MET A 31 4.81 -8.95 -2.63
C MET A 31 3.91 -9.68 -1.64
N GLU A 32 4.42 -10.04 -0.45
CA GLU A 32 3.64 -10.71 0.58
C GLU A 32 2.45 -9.86 1.02
N ARG A 33 2.65 -8.56 1.27
CA ARG A 33 1.57 -7.64 1.62
C ARG A 33 0.55 -7.52 0.51
N THR A 34 0.99 -7.37 -0.73
CA THR A 34 0.09 -7.29 -1.89
C THR A 34 -0.76 -8.55 -2.00
N ILE A 35 -0.18 -9.74 -1.86
CA ILE A 35 -0.92 -11.02 -1.91
C ILE A 35 -1.96 -11.10 -0.77
N ILE A 36 -1.54 -10.79 0.46
CA ILE A 36 -2.46 -10.82 1.62
C ILE A 36 -3.59 -9.83 1.43
N THR A 37 -3.29 -8.61 1.02
CA THR A 37 -4.30 -7.60 0.72
C THR A 37 -5.24 -8.10 -0.37
N TRP A 38 -4.72 -8.70 -1.45
CA TRP A 38 -5.57 -9.14 -2.54
C TRP A 38 -6.54 -10.24 -2.12
N ASN A 39 -6.05 -11.20 -1.34
CA ASN A 39 -6.87 -12.28 -0.79
C ASN A 39 -7.88 -11.81 0.28
N SER A 40 -7.69 -10.61 0.85
CA SER A 40 -8.59 -10.05 1.86
C SER A 40 -9.70 -9.18 1.27
N ILE A 41 -9.63 -8.87 -0.02
CA ILE A 41 -10.64 -8.05 -0.68
C ILE A 41 -11.75 -8.97 -1.17
N ASP A 42 -12.98 -8.58 -0.85
CA ASP A 42 -14.18 -9.30 -1.28
C ASP A 42 -14.47 -9.07 -2.76
N GLU A 43 -14.95 -10.11 -3.45
CA GLU A 43 -15.27 -10.06 -4.88
C GLU A 43 -16.30 -8.98 -5.19
N GLU A 44 -17.32 -8.78 -4.34
CA GLU A 44 -18.34 -7.75 -4.49
C GLU A 44 -17.72 -6.35 -4.47
N THR A 45 -16.77 -6.12 -3.55
CA THR A 45 -16.04 -4.85 -3.45
C THR A 45 -15.21 -4.57 -4.70
N VAL A 46 -14.62 -5.62 -5.31
CA VAL A 46 -13.87 -5.48 -6.56
C VAL A 46 -14.83 -5.10 -7.69
N LEU A 47 -15.96 -5.81 -7.83
CA LEU A 47 -16.94 -5.56 -8.89
C LEU A 47 -17.53 -4.15 -8.82
N GLU A 48 -17.95 -3.69 -7.64
CA GLU A 48 -18.46 -2.32 -7.45
C GLU A 48 -17.42 -1.25 -7.82
N SER A 49 -16.14 -1.50 -7.51
CA SER A 49 -15.05 -0.60 -7.87
C SER A 49 -14.88 -0.49 -9.38
N PHE A 50 -15.08 -1.59 -10.12
CA PHE A 50 -15.04 -1.59 -11.58
C PHE A 50 -16.26 -0.91 -12.20
N GLU A 51 -17.46 -1.10 -11.66
CA GLU A 51 -18.66 -0.37 -12.12
C GLU A 51 -18.51 1.15 -11.95
N THR A 52 -17.84 1.57 -10.88
CA THR A 52 -17.57 2.99 -10.62
C THR A 52 -16.44 3.53 -11.49
N ALA A 53 -15.37 2.75 -11.70
CA ALA A 53 -14.17 3.19 -12.40
C ALA A 53 -14.27 3.10 -13.92
N ILE A 54 -15.06 2.16 -14.44
CA ILE A 54 -15.35 2.03 -15.87
C ILE A 54 -16.70 2.70 -16.09
N PRO A 55 -16.73 3.98 -16.53
CA PRO A 55 -17.99 4.60 -16.84
C PRO A 55 -18.65 3.77 -17.95
N ARG A 56 -19.92 3.39 -17.74
CA ARG A 56 -20.80 2.59 -18.63
C ARG A 56 -21.01 3.16 -20.04
N GLN A 57 -20.14 4.07 -20.50
CA GLN A 57 -20.15 4.70 -21.81
C GLN A 57 -19.95 3.69 -22.96
N PHE A 58 -19.54 2.46 -22.66
CA PHE A 58 -19.30 1.40 -23.64
C PHE A 58 -20.35 0.27 -23.63
N ASP A 59 -21.35 0.28 -22.73
CA ASP A 59 -22.45 -0.71 -22.74
C ASP A 59 -23.29 -0.62 -24.03
N ALA A 60 -23.18 0.48 -24.79
CA ALA A 60 -23.82 0.67 -26.09
C ALA A 60 -23.04 0.06 -27.28
N LEU A 61 -21.85 -0.51 -27.06
CA LEU A 61 -20.99 -1.05 -28.13
C LEU A 61 -21.05 -2.58 -28.29
N GLU A 62 -21.75 -3.31 -27.41
CA GLU A 62 -21.94 -4.77 -27.54
C GLU A 62 -23.21 -5.19 -28.32
N PHE A 63 -23.84 -4.28 -29.07
CA PHE A 63 -24.94 -4.60 -29.99
C PHE A 63 -24.64 -4.30 -31.47
N MET A 64 -23.40 -4.51 -31.93
CA MET A 64 -23.07 -4.60 -33.36
C MET A 64 -22.25 -5.85 -33.70
#